data_AF-A0A1Q1FIY2-F1
#
_entry.id   AF-A0A1Q1FIY2-F1
#
_cell.length_a   1.000
_cell.length_b   1.000
_cell.length_c   1.000
_cell.angle_alpha   90.00
_cell.angle_beta   90.00
_cell.angle_gamma   90.00
#
_symmetry.space_group_name_H-M   'P 1'
#
loop_
_entity.id
_entity.type
_entity.pdbx_description
1 polymer ?
#
loop_
_entity_poly.entity_id
_entity_poly.type
_entity_poly.pdbx_seq_one_letter_code
_entity_poly.pdbx_strand_id
1 'polypeptide(L)'
;MVTEDDCIHALREAAQLLGDSPTKAQYEDLGLTPSASTILRQCGGWNAAKRRAGLATNYSRGSRVEPKPDGVDLPEGLVWDELSQDQRWHYRNREWNTERSLQRRRRLRLWVNEQKQERGCRECGEDDPECLDFHHPVPAEKEMEVSTMITWGYGKDRLEPEIEKCTVLCANCHRKKHHEKPDGIEWANLSTCSFERIVSSKEATERPVDLRDRQQAWVYEYKRSHGCRDCVVENPACLDLHHTGDVPKSRSVSQLIADGCSWKELLREVQKCIVLCANCHRNEHYEGPVPE
;
A
#
# COMPACT_ATOMS: atom_id res chain seq x y z
N MET A 1 40.36 -11.67 -43.31
CA MET A 1 39.94 -10.59 -42.39
C MET A 1 39.40 -9.47 -43.25
N VAL A 2 38.22 -8.92 -42.91
CA VAL A 2 37.65 -7.80 -43.66
C VAL A 2 38.48 -6.55 -43.40
N THR A 3 38.99 -5.94 -44.45
CA THR A 3 39.81 -4.72 -44.42
C THR A 3 38.94 -3.48 -44.47
N GLU A 4 39.57 -2.31 -44.26
CA GLU A 4 38.91 -1.02 -44.42
C GLU A 4 38.49 -0.78 -45.88
N ASP A 5 39.31 -1.21 -46.84
CA ASP A 5 39.03 -1.09 -48.27
C ASP A 5 37.81 -1.92 -48.69
N ASP A 6 37.63 -3.11 -48.10
CA ASP A 6 36.42 -3.93 -48.31
C ASP A 6 35.16 -3.21 -47.84
N CYS A 7 35.25 -2.48 -46.73
CA CYS A 7 34.14 -1.69 -46.19
C CYS A 7 33.81 -0.49 -47.09
N ILE A 8 34.82 0.17 -47.65
CA ILE A 8 34.66 1.29 -48.59
C ILE A 8 34.04 0.81 -49.91
N HIS A 9 34.49 -0.33 -50.43
CA HIS A 9 33.96 -0.92 -51.66
C HIS A 9 32.47 -1.23 -51.51
N ALA A 10 32.08 -1.92 -50.44
CA ALA A 10 30.69 -2.28 -50.22
C ALA A 10 29.77 -1.05 -50.04
N LEU A 11 30.26 0.04 -49.44
CA LEU A 11 29.49 1.29 -49.36
C LEU A 11 29.29 1.95 -50.72
N ARG A 12 30.30 1.91 -51.60
CA ARG A 12 30.17 2.42 -52.97
C ARG A 12 29.21 1.57 -53.81
N GLU A 13 29.27 0.26 -53.66
CA GLU A 13 28.33 -0.68 -54.28
C GLU A 13 26.88 -0.39 -53.82
N ALA A 14 26.67 -0.24 -52.51
CA ALA A 14 25.36 0.14 -51.98
C ALA A 14 24.86 1.47 -52.54
N ALA A 15 25.75 2.46 -52.70
CA ALA A 15 25.39 3.76 -53.28
C ALA A 15 25.02 3.66 -54.76
N GLN A 16 25.69 2.78 -55.53
CA GLN A 16 25.35 2.51 -56.92
C GLN A 16 23.98 1.84 -57.05
N LEU A 17 23.69 0.86 -56.19
CA LEU A 17 22.40 0.14 -56.19
C LEU A 17 21.23 1.05 -55.82
N LEU A 18 21.43 1.98 -54.90
CA LEU A 18 20.39 2.91 -54.45
C LEU A 18 20.30 4.19 -55.27
N GLY A 19 21.31 4.48 -56.10
CA GLY A 19 21.44 5.76 -56.82
C GLY A 19 21.71 6.98 -55.94
N ASP A 20 21.92 6.77 -54.62
CA ASP A 20 22.20 7.81 -53.64
C ASP A 20 23.02 7.24 -52.47
N SER A 21 23.56 8.12 -51.64
CA SER A 21 24.39 7.80 -50.49
C SER A 21 23.61 7.05 -49.38
N PRO A 22 23.91 5.77 -49.09
CA PRO A 22 23.08 4.89 -48.24
C PRO A 22 22.96 5.36 -46.79
N THR A 23 21.77 5.27 -46.21
CA THR A 23 21.60 5.20 -44.74
C THR A 23 22.03 3.83 -44.21
N LYS A 24 22.26 3.71 -42.90
CA LYS A 24 22.63 2.42 -42.28
C LYS A 24 21.54 1.36 -42.51
N ALA A 25 20.28 1.73 -42.33
CA ALA A 25 19.14 0.84 -42.54
C ALA A 25 19.05 0.36 -44.00
N GLN A 26 19.13 1.29 -44.97
CA GLN A 26 19.12 0.93 -46.39
C GLN A 26 20.27 -0.01 -46.78
N TYR A 27 21.46 0.17 -46.20
CA TYR A 27 22.58 -0.75 -46.46
C TYR A 27 22.30 -2.15 -45.89
N GLU A 28 21.73 -2.25 -44.69
CA GLU A 28 21.37 -3.52 -44.06
C GLU A 28 20.29 -4.26 -44.88
N ASP A 29 19.33 -3.53 -45.45
CA ASP A 29 18.27 -4.09 -46.31
C ASP A 29 18.80 -4.66 -47.64
N LEU A 30 19.92 -4.15 -48.15
CA LEU A 30 20.57 -4.69 -49.36
C LEU A 30 21.27 -6.03 -49.12
N GLY A 31 21.45 -6.45 -47.87
CA GLY A 31 22.08 -7.73 -47.53
C GLY A 31 23.55 -7.84 -47.96
N LEU A 32 24.24 -6.72 -48.17
CA LEU A 32 25.63 -6.69 -48.62
C LEU A 32 26.61 -7.12 -47.51
N THR A 33 27.76 -7.63 -47.95
CA THR A 33 28.88 -7.96 -47.08
C THR A 33 30.06 -7.01 -47.34
N PRO A 34 30.76 -6.51 -46.32
CA PRO A 34 30.64 -6.85 -44.89
C PRO A 34 29.47 -6.15 -44.17
N SER A 35 28.96 -6.73 -43.09
CA SER A 35 27.82 -6.18 -42.35
C SER A 35 28.05 -4.74 -41.86
N ALA A 36 26.98 -3.97 -41.68
CA ALA A 36 27.07 -2.58 -41.22
C ALA A 36 27.83 -2.44 -39.89
N SER A 37 27.70 -3.41 -38.98
CA SER A 37 28.46 -3.47 -37.73
C SER A 37 29.96 -3.67 -37.95
N THR A 38 30.34 -4.41 -38.98
CA THR A 38 31.76 -4.60 -39.37
C THR A 38 32.33 -3.31 -39.93
N ILE A 39 31.58 -2.61 -40.79
CA ILE A 39 31.95 -1.29 -41.33
C ILE A 39 32.13 -0.27 -40.20
N LEU A 40 31.20 -0.23 -39.24
CA LEU A 40 31.29 0.63 -38.05
C LEU A 40 32.59 0.39 -37.27
N ARG A 41 32.95 -0.88 -37.03
CA ARG A 41 34.15 -1.27 -36.29
C ARG A 41 35.43 -0.93 -37.04
N GLN A 42 35.52 -1.26 -38.34
CA GLN A 42 36.75 -1.04 -39.11
C GLN A 42 36.97 0.42 -39.48
N CYS A 43 35.91 1.19 -39.71
CA CYS A 43 36.04 2.58 -40.13
C CYS A 43 35.84 3.59 -38.99
N GLY A 44 35.60 3.13 -37.75
CA GLY A 44 35.43 3.98 -36.57
C GLY A 44 34.14 4.81 -36.57
N GLY A 45 33.12 4.40 -37.33
CA GLY A 45 31.84 5.10 -37.43
C GLY A 45 31.23 5.07 -38.84
N TRP A 46 29.90 5.07 -38.92
CA TRP A 46 29.17 5.03 -40.20
C TRP A 46 29.47 6.25 -41.09
N ASN A 47 29.40 7.45 -40.51
CA ASN A 47 29.73 8.68 -41.25
C ASN A 47 31.22 8.79 -41.56
N ALA A 48 32.10 8.17 -40.76
CA ALA A 48 33.53 8.09 -41.08
C ALA A 48 33.76 7.20 -42.32
N ALA A 49 33.11 6.03 -42.36
CA ALA A 49 33.14 5.14 -43.52
C ALA A 49 32.61 5.81 -44.79
N LYS A 50 31.46 6.49 -44.73
CA LYS A 50 30.88 7.23 -45.87
C LYS A 50 31.82 8.33 -46.39
N ARG A 51 32.48 9.09 -45.51
CA ARG A 51 33.50 10.08 -45.92
C ARG A 51 34.64 9.44 -46.69
N ARG A 52 35.18 8.33 -46.19
CA ARG A 52 36.28 7.59 -46.84
C ARG A 52 35.85 6.99 -48.18
N ALA A 53 34.58 6.61 -48.30
CA ALA A 53 33.99 6.16 -49.56
C ALA A 53 33.70 7.27 -50.57
N GLY A 54 33.82 8.55 -50.19
CA GLY A 54 33.46 9.70 -51.03
C GLY A 54 31.95 9.95 -51.13
N LEU A 55 31.18 9.45 -50.16
CA LEU A 55 29.73 9.51 -50.13
C LEU A 55 29.23 10.61 -49.19
N ALA A 56 28.13 11.27 -49.56
CA ALA A 56 27.53 12.34 -48.76
C ALA A 56 27.13 11.83 -47.37
N THR A 57 27.59 12.48 -46.30
CA THR A 57 27.18 12.11 -44.93
C THR A 57 25.91 12.83 -44.52
N ASN A 58 24.98 12.08 -43.92
CA ASN A 58 23.86 12.67 -43.23
C ASN A 58 24.21 12.74 -41.74
N TYR A 59 24.38 13.95 -41.23
CA TYR A 59 24.27 14.17 -39.79
C TYR A 59 22.80 14.00 -39.43
N SER A 60 22.51 13.37 -38.29
CA SER A 60 21.15 13.30 -37.76
C SER A 60 20.67 14.74 -37.52
N ARG A 61 19.99 15.33 -38.49
CA ARG A 61 19.39 16.67 -38.37
C ARG A 61 17.98 16.45 -37.88
N GLY A 62 17.82 16.50 -36.56
CA GLY A 62 16.53 16.36 -35.91
C GLY A 62 16.72 16.20 -34.41
N SER A 63 15.82 16.81 -33.65
CA SER A 63 15.70 16.49 -32.24
C SER A 63 15.39 14.99 -32.11
N ARG A 64 16.16 14.26 -31.30
CA ARG A 64 15.83 12.88 -30.91
C ARG A 64 14.70 12.83 -29.89
N VAL A 65 14.15 13.99 -29.53
CA VAL A 65 13.04 14.13 -28.59
C VAL A 65 11.75 14.03 -29.38
N GLU A 66 11.03 12.94 -29.17
CA GLU A 66 9.64 12.81 -29.60
C GLU A 66 8.77 13.89 -28.92
N PRO A 67 7.71 14.38 -29.59
CA PRO A 67 6.79 15.35 -28.98
C PRO A 67 6.12 14.78 -27.72
N LYS A 68 5.65 15.69 -26.85
CA LYS A 68 4.93 15.32 -25.62
C LYS A 68 3.64 14.57 -25.99
N PRO A 69 3.38 13.38 -25.43
CA PRO A 69 2.10 12.71 -25.61
C PRO A 69 0.93 13.53 -25.02
N ASP A 70 -0.25 13.41 -25.63
CA ASP A 70 -1.43 14.21 -25.28
C ASP A 70 -1.93 13.95 -23.83
N GLY A 71 -1.71 12.74 -23.30
CA GLY A 71 -2.13 12.35 -21.94
C GLY A 71 -1.09 12.58 -20.82
N VAL A 72 0.01 13.29 -21.09
CA VAL A 72 1.07 13.53 -20.08
C VAL A 72 0.99 14.96 -19.56
N ASP A 73 0.63 15.12 -18.28
CA ASP A 73 0.66 16.40 -17.58
C ASP A 73 2.03 16.69 -16.98
N LEU A 74 2.54 17.89 -17.23
CA LEU A 74 3.78 18.39 -16.64
C LEU A 74 3.47 19.47 -15.60
N PRO A 75 4.16 19.47 -14.44
CA PRO A 75 4.12 20.59 -13.50
C PRO A 75 4.47 21.93 -14.15
N GLU A 76 3.95 23.02 -13.58
CA GLU A 76 4.22 24.37 -14.04
C GLU A 76 5.73 24.69 -14.04
N GLY A 77 6.22 25.25 -15.14
CA GLY A 77 7.64 25.58 -15.33
C GLY A 77 8.51 24.47 -15.93
N LEU A 78 7.97 23.28 -16.23
CA LEU A 78 8.71 22.23 -16.94
C LEU A 78 8.35 22.18 -18.43
N VAL A 79 9.37 22.16 -19.27
CA VAL A 79 9.24 22.06 -20.73
C VAL A 79 9.69 20.68 -21.20
N TRP A 80 8.83 19.96 -21.92
CA TRP A 80 9.07 18.57 -22.35
C TRP A 80 10.40 18.36 -23.08
N ASP A 81 10.74 19.28 -23.98
CA ASP A 81 11.94 19.18 -24.81
C ASP A 81 13.24 19.40 -24.03
N GLU A 82 13.15 20.08 -22.88
CA GLU A 82 14.28 20.36 -21.98
C GLU A 82 14.49 19.24 -20.95
N LEU A 83 13.49 18.37 -20.77
CA LEU A 83 13.59 17.22 -19.87
C LEU A 83 14.63 16.22 -20.38
N SER A 84 15.34 15.58 -19.44
CA SER A 84 16.18 14.43 -19.76
C SER A 84 15.35 13.25 -20.29
N GLN A 85 16.02 12.29 -20.92
CA GLN A 85 15.37 11.05 -21.38
C GLN A 85 14.67 10.33 -20.21
N ASP A 86 15.31 10.26 -19.04
CA ASP A 86 14.78 9.60 -17.85
C ASP A 86 13.57 10.34 -17.29
N GLN A 87 13.60 11.67 -17.25
CA GLN A 87 12.47 12.49 -16.81
C GLN A 87 11.26 12.30 -17.73
N ARG A 88 11.46 12.33 -19.05
CA ARG A 88 10.39 12.05 -20.04
C ARG A 88 9.82 10.65 -19.87
N TRP A 89 10.67 9.65 -19.64
CA TRP A 89 10.21 8.30 -19.33
C TRP A 89 9.36 8.27 -18.06
N HIS A 90 9.77 8.97 -17.00
CA HIS A 90 9.06 8.98 -15.72
C HIS A 90 7.67 9.60 -15.81
N TYR A 91 7.51 10.71 -16.55
CA TYR A 91 6.21 11.35 -16.76
C TYR A 91 5.32 10.54 -17.71
N ARG A 92 5.88 9.98 -18.79
CA ARG A 92 5.15 9.12 -19.74
C ARG A 92 4.61 7.85 -19.08
N ASN A 93 5.35 7.29 -18.12
CA ASN A 93 5.02 6.00 -17.51
C ASN A 93 4.44 6.13 -16.09
N ARG A 94 3.99 7.31 -15.67
CA ARG A 94 3.48 7.55 -14.31
C ARG A 94 2.31 6.64 -13.94
N GLU A 95 1.29 6.56 -14.79
CA GLU A 95 0.12 5.71 -14.56
C GLU A 95 0.51 4.24 -14.51
N TRP A 96 1.29 3.78 -15.49
CA TRP A 96 1.77 2.40 -15.54
C TRP A 96 2.67 2.03 -14.35
N ASN A 97 3.55 2.93 -13.89
CA ASN A 97 4.37 2.73 -12.70
C ASN A 97 3.51 2.69 -11.42
N THR A 98 2.45 3.51 -11.37
CA THR A 98 1.48 3.52 -10.28
C THR A 98 0.72 2.20 -10.25
N GLU A 99 0.16 1.77 -11.39
CA GLU A 99 -0.56 0.51 -11.54
C GLU A 99 0.34 -0.68 -11.18
N ARG A 100 1.55 -0.74 -11.72
CA ARG A 100 2.55 -1.76 -11.37
C ARG A 100 2.81 -1.81 -9.86
N SER A 101 2.92 -0.66 -9.21
CA SER A 101 3.15 -0.58 -7.76
C SER A 101 1.93 -1.05 -6.96
N LEU A 102 0.72 -0.69 -7.38
CA LEU A 102 -0.53 -1.17 -6.79
C LEU A 102 -0.66 -2.69 -6.95
N GLN A 103 -0.41 -3.22 -8.14
CA GLN A 103 -0.43 -4.65 -8.42
C GLN A 103 0.61 -5.42 -7.60
N ARG A 104 1.82 -4.87 -7.45
CA ARG A 104 2.85 -5.44 -6.58
C ARG A 104 2.39 -5.49 -5.13
N ARG A 105 1.81 -4.40 -4.59
CA ARG A 105 1.28 -4.36 -3.22
C ARG A 105 0.10 -5.31 -3.03
N ARG A 106 -0.79 -5.43 -4.03
CA ARG A 106 -1.93 -6.37 -4.03
C ARG A 106 -1.46 -7.81 -3.92
N ARG A 107 -0.52 -8.25 -4.78
CA ARG A 107 0.10 -9.58 -4.71
C ARG A 107 0.80 -9.84 -3.38
N LEU A 108 1.44 -8.82 -2.82
CA LEU A 108 2.12 -8.95 -1.54
C LEU A 108 1.14 -9.11 -0.37
N ARG A 109 0.01 -8.39 -0.38
CA ARG A 109 -1.07 -8.56 0.60
C ARG A 109 -1.69 -9.95 0.53
N LEU A 110 -1.95 -10.46 -0.67
CA LEU A 110 -2.43 -11.83 -0.86
C LEU A 110 -1.47 -12.85 -0.26
N TRP A 111 -0.19 -12.76 -0.60
CA TRP A 111 0.83 -13.65 -0.03
C TRP A 111 0.91 -13.53 1.50
N VAL A 112 0.83 -12.33 2.06
CA VAL A 112 0.78 -12.15 3.51
C VAL A 112 -0.48 -12.76 4.13
N ASN A 113 -1.63 -12.66 3.47
CA ASN A 113 -2.87 -13.28 3.94
C ASN A 113 -2.76 -14.81 3.92
N GLU A 114 -2.13 -15.40 2.91
CA GLU A 114 -1.80 -16.84 2.88
C GLU A 114 -0.94 -17.21 4.09
N GLN A 115 0.11 -16.43 4.39
CA GLN A 115 0.97 -16.68 5.56
C GLN A 115 0.23 -16.60 6.90
N LYS A 116 -0.79 -15.74 7.02
CA LYS A 116 -1.66 -15.68 8.21
C LYS A 116 -2.56 -16.92 8.27
N GLN A 117 -3.23 -17.25 7.17
CA GLN A 117 -4.16 -18.37 7.08
C GLN A 117 -3.50 -19.70 7.43
N GLU A 118 -2.34 -19.97 6.83
CA GLU A 118 -1.58 -21.22 7.03
C GLU A 118 -1.20 -21.44 8.50
N ARG A 119 -0.98 -20.35 9.25
CA ARG A 119 -0.57 -20.41 10.66
C ARG A 119 -1.77 -20.42 11.60
N GLY A 120 -2.84 -19.70 11.25
CA GLY A 120 -4.01 -19.49 12.10
C GLY A 120 -3.68 -18.77 13.42
N CYS A 121 -4.72 -18.46 14.19
CA CYS A 121 -4.56 -17.93 15.53
C CYS A 121 -4.02 -19.02 16.47
N ARG A 122 -2.85 -18.76 17.06
CA ARG A 122 -2.20 -19.67 18.01
C ARG A 122 -3.07 -20.06 19.22
N GLU A 123 -4.01 -19.21 19.62
CA GLU A 123 -4.75 -19.36 20.88
C GLU A 123 -6.14 -19.98 20.71
N CYS A 124 -6.80 -19.83 19.56
CA CYS A 124 -8.22 -20.19 19.42
C CYS A 124 -8.62 -20.80 18.08
N GLY A 125 -7.68 -21.01 17.15
CA GLY A 125 -7.95 -21.68 15.88
C GLY A 125 -8.70 -20.87 14.82
N GLU A 126 -8.98 -19.58 15.05
CA GLU A 126 -9.42 -18.64 14.00
C GLU A 126 -8.42 -18.64 12.84
N ASP A 127 -8.88 -18.76 11.60
CA ASP A 127 -8.04 -18.86 10.42
C ASP A 127 -8.34 -17.81 9.35
N ASP A 128 -9.39 -16.99 9.52
CA ASP A 128 -9.71 -15.91 8.60
C ASP A 128 -8.60 -14.84 8.59
N PRO A 129 -7.85 -14.64 7.49
CA PRO A 129 -6.71 -13.72 7.42
C PRO A 129 -7.03 -12.28 7.80
N GLU A 130 -8.28 -11.85 7.62
CA GLU A 130 -8.73 -10.51 7.98
C GLU A 130 -8.81 -10.34 9.51
N CYS A 131 -9.22 -11.40 10.19
CA CYS A 131 -9.26 -11.45 11.64
C CYS A 131 -7.87 -11.61 12.27
N LEU A 132 -6.84 -11.95 11.50
CA LEU A 132 -5.50 -12.31 12.00
C LEU A 132 -4.49 -11.14 11.94
N ASP A 133 -3.67 -11.04 12.98
CA ASP A 133 -2.54 -10.12 13.10
C ASP A 133 -1.24 -10.86 13.38
N PHE A 134 -0.13 -10.30 12.90
CA PHE A 134 1.20 -10.69 13.37
C PHE A 134 1.50 -9.99 14.70
N HIS A 135 1.68 -10.79 15.74
CA HIS A 135 2.02 -10.32 17.08
C HIS A 135 3.48 -10.64 17.37
N HIS A 136 4.28 -9.61 17.64
CA HIS A 136 5.66 -9.76 18.09
C HIS A 136 5.68 -10.09 19.59
N PRO A 137 6.07 -11.32 20.01
CA PRO A 137 6.11 -11.68 21.42
C PRO A 137 7.20 -10.91 22.18
N VAL A 138 8.27 -10.51 21.49
CA VAL A 138 9.36 -9.69 22.03
C VAL A 138 9.45 -8.41 21.20
N PRO A 139 8.85 -7.28 21.66
CA PRO A 139 8.80 -6.05 20.86
C PRO A 139 10.16 -5.45 20.49
N ALA A 140 11.23 -5.79 21.21
CA ALA A 140 12.58 -5.29 20.95
C ALA A 140 13.27 -5.98 19.75
N GLU A 141 12.76 -7.12 19.28
CA GLU A 141 13.35 -7.90 18.17
C GLU A 141 12.74 -7.55 16.81
N LYS A 142 11.63 -6.81 16.80
CA LYS A 142 10.97 -6.36 15.58
C LYS A 142 11.76 -5.25 14.92
N GLU A 143 11.93 -5.33 13.61
CA GLU A 143 12.37 -4.20 12.81
C GLU A 143 11.19 -3.24 12.62
N MET A 144 10.01 -3.79 12.29
CA MET A 144 8.84 -3.01 11.91
C MET A 144 7.56 -3.86 11.90
N GLU A 145 6.40 -3.22 12.03
CA GLU A 145 5.15 -3.91 11.75
C GLU A 145 5.08 -4.38 10.29
N VAL A 146 4.71 -5.65 10.10
CA VAL A 146 4.58 -6.29 8.77
C VAL A 146 3.66 -5.49 7.84
N SER A 147 2.56 -4.93 8.36
CA SER A 147 1.63 -4.08 7.59
C SER A 147 2.27 -2.78 7.08
N THR A 148 3.15 -2.17 7.88
CA THR A 148 3.92 -0.98 7.51
C THR A 148 4.94 -1.31 6.43
N MET A 149 5.63 -2.45 6.53
CA MET A 149 6.58 -2.92 5.52
C MET A 149 5.92 -3.08 4.13
N ILE A 150 4.69 -3.62 4.07
CA ILE A 150 3.92 -3.71 2.82
C ILE A 150 3.62 -2.32 2.26
N THR A 151 3.19 -1.39 3.13
CA THR A 151 2.85 -0.02 2.75
C THR A 151 4.07 0.72 2.18
N TRP A 152 5.24 0.51 2.78
CA TRP A 152 6.50 1.10 2.34
C TRP A 152 7.12 0.36 1.14
N GLY A 153 6.53 -0.74 0.69
CA GLY A 153 6.89 -1.43 -0.55
C GLY A 153 8.09 -2.37 -0.42
N TYR A 154 8.34 -2.91 0.77
CA TYR A 154 9.35 -3.95 1.00
C TYR A 154 9.02 -5.22 0.21
N GLY A 155 10.05 -5.99 -0.14
CA GLY A 155 9.90 -7.29 -0.80
C GLY A 155 9.70 -8.44 0.18
N LYS A 156 9.38 -9.63 -0.36
CA LYS A 156 9.22 -10.86 0.44
C LYS A 156 10.48 -11.22 1.23
N ASP A 157 11.65 -10.99 0.63
CA ASP A 157 12.98 -11.18 1.22
C ASP A 157 13.17 -10.45 2.56
N ARG A 158 12.49 -9.32 2.75
CA ARG A 158 12.51 -8.57 4.02
C ARG A 158 11.34 -8.92 4.93
N LEU A 159 10.19 -9.27 4.37
CA LEU A 159 8.99 -9.63 5.13
C LEU A 159 9.10 -11.01 5.79
N GLU A 160 9.63 -12.01 5.09
CA GLU A 160 9.80 -13.38 5.59
C GLU A 160 10.52 -13.44 6.94
N PRO A 161 11.74 -12.89 7.10
CA PRO A 161 12.44 -12.95 8.38
C PRO A 161 11.76 -12.15 9.50
N GLU A 162 10.94 -11.14 9.18
CA GLU A 162 10.16 -10.42 10.19
C GLU A 162 8.93 -11.24 10.62
N ILE A 163 8.24 -11.86 9.66
CA ILE A 163 7.10 -12.75 9.91
C ILE A 163 7.53 -13.96 10.77
N GLU A 164 8.74 -14.48 10.58
CA GLU A 164 9.29 -15.59 11.38
C GLU A 164 9.42 -15.26 12.88
N LYS A 165 9.62 -13.98 13.23
CA LYS A 165 9.67 -13.52 14.62
C LYS A 165 8.27 -13.37 15.24
N CYS A 166 7.22 -13.42 14.42
CA CYS A 166 5.86 -13.18 14.84
C CYS A 166 5.15 -14.48 15.25
N THR A 167 4.23 -14.33 16.20
CA THR A 167 3.13 -15.29 16.42
C THR A 167 1.86 -14.74 15.79
N VAL A 168 1.08 -15.56 15.10
CA VAL A 168 -0.21 -15.13 14.55
C VAL A 168 -1.30 -15.23 15.62
N LEU A 169 -2.02 -14.14 15.85
CA LEU A 169 -3.15 -14.04 16.78
C LEU A 169 -4.34 -13.40 16.08
N CYS A 170 -5.55 -13.87 16.37
CA CYS A 170 -6.74 -13.13 15.94
C CYS A 170 -6.91 -11.84 16.76
N ALA A 171 -7.63 -10.86 16.21
CA ALA A 171 -7.84 -9.55 16.82
C ALA A 171 -8.38 -9.65 18.26
N ASN A 172 -9.30 -10.59 18.51
CA ASN A 172 -9.82 -10.86 19.84
C ASN A 172 -8.74 -11.36 20.82
N CYS A 173 -7.96 -12.38 20.45
CA CYS A 173 -6.89 -12.93 21.31
C CYS A 173 -5.74 -11.95 21.49
N HIS A 174 -5.41 -11.19 20.45
CA HIS A 174 -4.39 -10.15 20.51
C HIS A 174 -4.76 -9.05 21.51
N ARG A 175 -6.02 -8.61 21.51
CA ARG A 175 -6.54 -7.65 22.52
C ARG A 175 -6.50 -8.21 23.92
N LYS A 176 -6.93 -9.46 24.14
CA LYS A 176 -6.85 -10.10 25.48
C LYS A 176 -5.43 -10.07 26.04
N LYS A 177 -4.42 -10.23 25.18
CA LYS A 177 -3.01 -10.23 25.56
C LYS A 177 -2.48 -8.85 25.96
N HIS A 178 -2.96 -7.79 25.32
CA HIS A 178 -2.58 -6.40 25.62
C HIS A 178 -3.55 -5.67 26.55
N HIS A 179 -4.64 -6.32 26.97
CA HIS A 179 -5.66 -5.68 27.78
C HIS A 179 -5.19 -5.57 29.23
N GLU A 180 -4.79 -4.36 29.60
CA GLU A 180 -4.67 -3.94 31.00
C GLU A 180 -6.04 -3.46 31.48
N LYS A 181 -6.49 -3.93 32.63
CA LYS A 181 -7.73 -3.41 33.23
C LYS A 181 -7.48 -1.95 33.64
N PRO A 182 -8.43 -1.03 33.40
CA PRO A 182 -8.33 0.31 33.98
C PRO A 182 -8.17 0.23 35.51
N ASP A 183 -7.08 0.77 36.03
CA ASP A 183 -6.82 0.87 37.46
C ASP A 183 -7.79 1.87 38.13
N GLY A 184 -8.19 1.58 39.37
CA GLY A 184 -8.99 2.51 40.19
C GLY A 184 -10.52 2.42 40.05
N ILE A 185 -11.05 1.51 39.22
CA ILE A 185 -12.50 1.31 39.09
C ILE A 185 -12.94 0.13 39.97
N GLU A 186 -13.69 0.39 41.04
CA GLU A 186 -14.37 -0.66 41.81
C GLU A 186 -15.55 -1.23 41.01
N TRP A 187 -15.29 -2.29 40.25
CA TRP A 187 -16.26 -3.00 39.40
C TRP A 187 -17.46 -3.60 40.16
N ALA A 188 -17.42 -3.67 41.49
CA ALA A 188 -18.44 -4.31 42.33
C ALA A 188 -19.77 -3.55 42.38
N ASN A 189 -19.79 -2.23 42.16
CA ASN A 189 -20.96 -1.38 42.42
C ASN A 189 -21.68 -0.82 41.17
N LEU A 190 -21.18 -1.12 39.96
CA LEU A 190 -21.77 -0.65 38.70
C LEU A 190 -22.84 -1.57 38.13
N SER A 191 -22.78 -2.88 38.42
CA SER A 191 -23.77 -3.87 37.97
C SER A 191 -25.18 -3.67 38.55
N THR A 192 -25.29 -2.92 39.65
CA THR A 192 -26.53 -2.64 40.39
C THR A 192 -27.06 -1.22 40.20
N CYS A 193 -26.36 -0.35 39.47
CA CYS A 193 -26.88 0.97 39.12
C CYS A 193 -27.81 0.83 37.92
N SER A 194 -29.11 0.73 38.19
CA SER A 194 -30.13 0.90 37.15
C SER A 194 -29.90 2.22 36.41
N PHE A 195 -30.13 2.19 35.09
CA PHE A 195 -30.08 3.33 34.17
C PHE A 195 -30.67 4.62 34.77
N GLU A 196 -31.76 4.51 35.52
CA GLU A 196 -32.47 5.63 36.16
C GLU A 196 -31.65 6.32 37.27
N ARG A 197 -30.72 5.61 37.90
CA ARG A 197 -29.93 6.10 39.04
C ARG A 197 -28.72 6.94 38.62
N ILE A 198 -28.12 6.65 37.46
CA ILE A 198 -26.99 7.41 36.89
C ILE A 198 -27.46 8.77 36.34
N VAL A 199 -28.67 8.81 35.78
CA VAL A 199 -29.22 10.03 35.15
C VAL A 199 -29.93 10.94 36.16
N SER A 200 -30.35 10.40 37.31
CA SER A 200 -31.14 11.12 38.34
C SER A 200 -30.31 11.81 39.42
N SER A 201 -28.97 11.72 39.42
CA SER A 201 -28.13 12.53 40.31
C SER A 201 -28.11 13.98 39.81
N LYS A 202 -29.15 14.74 40.18
CA LYS A 202 -29.15 16.20 40.09
C LYS A 202 -27.97 16.73 40.90
N GLU A 203 -27.10 17.50 40.22
CA GLU A 203 -26.08 18.39 40.76
C GLU A 203 -24.98 17.73 41.62
N ALA A 204 -23.76 17.66 41.09
CA ALA A 204 -22.56 17.87 41.91
C ALA A 204 -21.34 18.19 41.04
N THR A 205 -20.57 19.14 41.54
CA THR A 205 -19.27 19.64 41.12
C THR A 205 -18.19 18.55 41.06
N GLU A 206 -18.23 17.66 40.08
CA GLU A 206 -17.23 16.59 39.92
C GLU A 206 -16.07 17.02 38.99
N ARG A 207 -14.84 16.62 39.34
CA ARG A 207 -13.65 16.90 38.52
C ARG A 207 -13.74 16.11 37.19
N PRO A 208 -13.32 16.65 36.03
CA PRO A 208 -13.44 16.00 34.72
C PRO A 208 -12.82 14.60 34.59
N VAL A 209 -11.91 14.24 35.50
CA VAL A 209 -11.29 12.91 35.55
C VAL A 209 -12.31 11.87 36.02
N ASP A 210 -13.11 12.17 37.04
CA ASP A 210 -14.12 11.26 37.59
C ASP A 210 -15.25 10.96 36.58
N LEU A 211 -15.72 12.00 35.86
CA LEU A 211 -16.75 11.80 34.83
C LEU A 211 -16.27 10.87 33.70
N ARG A 212 -15.03 11.03 33.22
CA ARG A 212 -14.49 10.21 32.14
C ARG A 212 -14.31 8.77 32.57
N ASP A 213 -13.79 8.53 33.76
CA ASP A 213 -13.59 7.19 34.31
C ASP A 213 -14.94 6.48 34.48
N ARG A 214 -15.96 7.18 34.99
CA ARG A 214 -17.35 6.66 35.10
C ARG A 214 -17.96 6.34 33.74
N GLN A 215 -17.77 7.19 32.73
CA GLN A 215 -18.24 6.94 31.37
C GLN A 215 -17.55 5.72 30.74
N GLN A 216 -16.23 5.59 30.92
CA GLN A 216 -15.48 4.42 30.45
C GLN A 216 -15.95 3.14 31.14
N ALA A 217 -16.14 3.17 32.46
CA ALA A 217 -16.66 2.04 33.24
C ALA A 217 -18.05 1.61 32.74
N TRP A 218 -18.93 2.58 32.49
CA TRP A 218 -20.27 2.31 31.98
C TRP A 218 -20.22 1.71 30.57
N VAL A 219 -19.39 2.23 29.65
CA VAL A 219 -19.24 1.66 28.30
C VAL A 219 -18.70 0.23 28.35
N TYR A 220 -17.76 -0.04 29.26
CA TYR A 220 -17.23 -1.39 29.48
C TYR A 220 -18.34 -2.36 29.91
N GLU A 221 -19.16 -1.99 30.89
CA GLU A 221 -20.26 -2.84 31.36
C GLU A 221 -21.40 -2.94 30.34
N TYR A 222 -21.64 -1.88 29.57
CA TYR A 222 -22.55 -1.91 28.42
C TYR A 222 -22.11 -2.98 27.41
N LYS A 223 -20.84 -2.96 27.00
CA LYS A 223 -20.28 -4.00 26.10
C LYS A 223 -20.44 -5.39 26.71
N ARG A 224 -20.10 -5.55 27.99
CA ARG A 224 -20.19 -6.84 28.72
C ARG A 224 -21.61 -7.42 28.73
N SER A 225 -22.60 -6.59 29.01
CA SER A 225 -24.00 -7.01 29.14
C SER A 225 -24.66 -7.33 27.79
N HIS A 226 -24.14 -6.82 26.68
CA HIS A 226 -24.68 -7.06 25.35
C HIS A 226 -23.97 -8.19 24.60
N GLY A 227 -22.67 -8.39 24.83
CA GLY A 227 -21.87 -9.34 24.07
C GLY A 227 -21.76 -8.96 22.59
N CYS A 228 -21.07 -9.78 21.79
CA CYS A 228 -21.07 -9.62 20.35
C CYS A 228 -22.44 -9.99 19.76
N ARG A 229 -22.97 -9.17 18.85
CA ARG A 229 -24.21 -9.46 18.10
C ARG A 229 -24.11 -10.74 17.27
N ASP A 230 -22.95 -10.99 16.67
CA ASP A 230 -22.78 -11.98 15.59
C ASP A 230 -22.10 -13.28 16.04
N CYS A 231 -21.59 -13.34 17.27
CA CYS A 231 -20.92 -14.55 17.79
C CYS A 231 -20.93 -14.62 19.32
N VAL A 232 -20.42 -15.71 19.88
CA VAL A 232 -20.44 -16.00 21.33
C VAL A 232 -19.41 -15.21 22.17
N VAL A 233 -18.69 -14.26 21.58
CA VAL A 233 -17.66 -13.51 22.31
C VAL A 233 -18.31 -12.48 23.24
N GLU A 234 -18.03 -12.60 24.53
CA GLU A 234 -18.59 -11.70 25.57
C GLU A 234 -17.52 -10.86 26.30
N ASN A 235 -16.23 -11.20 26.14
CA ASN A 235 -15.17 -10.49 26.85
C ASN A 235 -15.10 -9.03 26.39
N PRO A 236 -15.35 -8.02 27.26
CA PRO A 236 -15.42 -6.62 26.86
C PRO A 236 -14.14 -6.07 26.23
N ALA A 237 -12.98 -6.63 26.58
CA ALA A 237 -11.69 -6.31 25.95
C ALA A 237 -11.69 -6.58 24.43
N CYS A 238 -12.52 -7.53 24.00
CA CYS A 238 -12.66 -7.92 22.61
C CYS A 238 -13.79 -7.18 21.89
N LEU A 239 -14.63 -6.41 22.60
CA LEU A 239 -15.86 -5.83 22.05
C LEU A 239 -15.67 -4.36 21.64
N ASP A 240 -16.24 -3.99 20.51
CA ASP A 240 -16.31 -2.65 19.94
C ASP A 240 -17.74 -2.21 19.71
N LEU A 241 -17.93 -0.89 19.70
CA LEU A 241 -19.18 -0.26 19.28
C LEU A 241 -19.06 0.07 17.80
N HIS A 242 -19.82 -0.64 16.98
CA HIS A 242 -19.88 -0.49 15.53
C HIS A 242 -21.10 0.35 15.14
N HIS A 243 -20.87 1.42 14.38
CA HIS A 243 -21.93 2.28 13.86
C HIS A 243 -22.64 1.61 12.70
N THR A 244 -23.97 1.52 12.78
CA THR A 244 -24.79 1.05 11.64
C THR A 244 -24.96 2.19 10.63
N GLY A 245 -24.76 1.91 9.34
CA GLY A 245 -24.46 2.87 8.26
C GLY A 245 -25.49 3.96 7.95
N ASP A 246 -26.63 4.02 8.65
CA ASP A 246 -27.70 4.98 8.39
C ASP A 246 -27.51 6.33 9.11
N VAL A 247 -26.50 6.44 9.99
CA VAL A 247 -26.21 7.68 10.73
C VAL A 247 -24.75 8.09 10.60
N PRO A 248 -24.42 9.25 10.01
CA PRO A 248 -23.06 9.74 9.95
C PRO A 248 -22.45 9.85 11.35
N LYS A 249 -21.31 9.21 11.55
CA LYS A 249 -20.52 9.31 12.77
C LYS A 249 -19.87 10.68 12.84
N SER A 250 -20.08 11.40 13.94
CA SER A 250 -19.31 12.63 14.18
C SER A 250 -17.93 12.31 14.77
N ARG A 251 -17.84 11.34 15.69
CA ARG A 251 -16.60 10.86 16.39
C ARG A 251 -16.77 9.44 16.94
N SER A 252 -15.68 8.77 17.33
CA SER A 252 -15.76 7.49 18.08
C SER A 252 -16.23 7.72 19.52
N VAL A 253 -16.90 6.73 20.12
CA VAL A 253 -17.34 6.81 21.53
C VAL A 253 -16.16 7.07 22.47
N SER A 254 -15.01 6.42 22.22
CA SER A 254 -13.78 6.68 22.98
C SER A 254 -13.30 8.13 22.85
N GLN A 255 -13.37 8.70 21.64
CA GLN A 255 -13.00 10.09 21.40
C GLN A 255 -13.98 11.08 22.04
N LEU A 256 -15.29 10.80 22.01
CA LEU A 256 -16.29 11.61 22.70
C LEU A 256 -16.02 11.70 24.21
N ILE A 257 -15.66 10.58 24.84
CA ILE A 257 -15.30 10.56 26.26
C ILE A 257 -14.01 11.34 26.51
N ALA A 258 -12.98 11.14 25.67
CA ALA A 258 -11.72 11.87 25.79
C ALA A 258 -11.93 13.39 25.70
N ASP A 259 -12.82 13.82 24.80
CA ASP A 259 -13.22 15.21 24.57
C ASP A 259 -14.15 15.78 25.67
N GLY A 260 -14.57 14.97 26.65
CA GLY A 260 -15.37 15.41 27.78
C GLY A 260 -16.86 15.56 27.50
N CYS A 261 -17.45 14.68 26.67
CA CYS A 261 -18.88 14.72 26.36
C CYS A 261 -19.79 14.54 27.59
N SER A 262 -21.02 15.02 27.50
CA SER A 262 -22.05 14.78 28.52
C SER A 262 -22.63 13.36 28.41
N TRP A 263 -23.21 12.83 29.50
CA TRP A 263 -23.94 11.56 29.49
C TRP A 263 -25.01 11.49 28.39
N LYS A 264 -25.72 12.60 28.15
CA LYS A 264 -26.77 12.67 27.12
C LYS A 264 -26.21 12.53 25.70
N GLU A 265 -25.00 13.02 25.46
CA GLU A 265 -24.32 12.86 24.17
C GLU A 265 -23.77 11.44 24.00
N LEU A 266 -23.10 10.93 25.04
CA LEU A 266 -22.58 9.57 25.06
C LEU A 266 -23.68 8.54 24.75
N LEU A 267 -24.81 8.62 25.46
CA LEU A 267 -25.92 7.67 25.29
C LEU A 267 -26.52 7.73 23.89
N ARG A 268 -26.73 8.94 23.34
CA ARG A 268 -27.23 9.10 21.98
C ARG A 268 -26.28 8.52 20.93
N GLU A 269 -24.97 8.61 21.16
CA GLU A 269 -24.01 8.03 20.24
C GLU A 269 -24.00 6.50 20.33
N VAL A 270 -24.01 5.95 21.55
CA VAL A 270 -24.02 4.50 21.78
C VAL A 270 -25.30 3.85 21.22
N GLN A 271 -26.44 4.55 21.26
CA GLN A 271 -27.70 4.07 20.67
C GLN A 271 -27.66 3.87 19.14
N LYS A 272 -26.69 4.46 18.44
CA LYS A 272 -26.48 4.26 16.99
C LYS A 272 -25.62 3.03 16.70
N CYS A 273 -25.09 2.40 17.75
CA CYS A 273 -24.11 1.35 17.65
C CYS A 273 -24.70 -0.01 18.02
N ILE A 274 -24.23 -1.02 17.31
CA ILE A 274 -24.29 -2.42 17.72
C ILE A 274 -22.97 -2.80 18.41
N VAL A 275 -22.98 -3.86 19.21
CA VAL A 275 -21.76 -4.39 19.83
C VAL A 275 -21.26 -5.55 18.98
N LEU A 276 -20.01 -5.46 18.51
CA LEU A 276 -19.34 -6.52 17.75
C LEU A 276 -18.00 -6.84 18.39
N CYS A 277 -17.58 -8.11 18.36
CA CYS A 277 -16.21 -8.45 18.69
C CYS A 277 -15.24 -7.96 17.60
N ALA A 278 -13.96 -7.82 17.94
CA ALA A 278 -12.95 -7.27 17.03
C ALA A 278 -12.85 -8.05 15.72
N ASN A 279 -13.00 -9.38 15.76
CA ASN A 279 -13.03 -10.23 14.56
C ASN A 279 -14.27 -9.90 13.68
N CYS A 280 -15.49 -10.03 14.23
CA CYS A 280 -16.72 -9.71 13.50
C CYS A 280 -16.74 -8.27 12.98
N HIS A 281 -16.21 -7.33 13.77
CA HIS A 281 -16.10 -5.93 13.38
C HIS A 281 -15.19 -5.72 12.15
N ARG A 282 -14.08 -6.46 12.04
CA ARG A 282 -13.22 -6.39 10.85
C ARG A 282 -13.93 -6.95 9.63
N ASN A 283 -14.65 -8.06 9.79
CA ASN A 283 -15.38 -8.70 8.69
C ASN A 283 -16.45 -7.77 8.09
N GLU A 284 -17.09 -6.92 8.91
CA GLU A 284 -18.03 -5.90 8.41
C GLU A 284 -17.36 -4.81 7.54
N HIS A 285 -16.07 -4.53 7.75
CA HIS A 285 -15.32 -3.51 6.97
C HIS A 285 -14.42 -4.13 5.90
N TYR A 286 -14.48 -5.44 5.70
CA TYR A 286 -13.53 -6.13 4.85
C TYR A 286 -13.79 -5.88 3.36
N GLU A 287 -12.90 -5.13 2.72
CA GLU A 287 -12.77 -5.02 1.27
C GLU A 287 -11.46 -5.70 0.83
N GLY A 288 -11.49 -7.03 0.76
CA GLY A 288 -10.32 -7.84 0.45
C GLY A 288 -9.71 -7.59 -0.95
N PRO A 289 -8.42 -7.90 -1.14
CA PRO A 289 -7.82 -7.90 -2.47
C PRO A 289 -8.49 -8.99 -3.35
N VAL A 290 -9.34 -8.58 -4.28
CA VAL A 290 -10.05 -9.47 -5.23
C VAL A 290 -9.05 -10.22 -6.11
N PRO A 291 -8.94 -11.56 -6.11
CA PRO A 291 -8.05 -12.36 -6.96
C PRO A 291 -8.06 -11.92 -8.44
N GLU A 292 -6.91 -12.06 -9.13
CA GLU A 292 -6.81 -11.78 -10.59
C GLU A 292 -7.43 -12.92 -11.40
#